data_AF-A0A7S0QBJ0-F1
#
_entry.id   AF-A0A7S0QBJ0-F1
#
_cell.length_a   1.000
_cell.length_b   1.000
_cell.length_c   1.000
_cell.angle_alpha   90.00
_cell.angle_beta   90.00
_cell.angle_gamma   90.00
#
_symmetry.space_group_name_H-M   'P 1'
#
loop_
_entity.id
_entity.type
_entity.pdbx_description
1 polymer ?
#
loop_
_entity_poly.entity_id
_entity_poly.type
_entity_poly.pdbx_seq_one_letter_code
_entity_poly.pdbx_strand_id
1 'polypeptide(L)'
;PWYSFAYGPVHVAVLSSEHRPEDQINWLVTDLSRVNRDATPWVVVAAHRPLYVSSVDADPASGDGDNTVADGLRAAFEDILYAAEVDLVLTGHHHSYQRTCSLYR
;
A
#
# COMPACT_ATOMS: atom_id res chain seq x y z
N PRO A 1 6.18 8.05 -9.26
CA PRO A 1 6.59 8.94 -8.14
C PRO A 1 5.78 8.66 -6.87
N TRP A 2 6.47 8.54 -5.74
CA TRP A 2 5.91 8.34 -4.40
C TRP A 2 6.17 9.58 -3.55
N TYR A 3 5.25 9.89 -2.64
CA TYR A 3 5.32 11.08 -1.79
C TYR A 3 4.38 10.93 -0.59
N SER A 4 4.50 11.83 0.38
CA SER A 4 3.60 11.88 1.53
C SER A 4 3.17 13.32 1.81
N PHE A 5 2.05 13.45 2.51
CA PHE A 5 1.56 14.73 3.01
C PHE A 5 0.69 14.51 4.24
N ALA A 6 0.57 15.55 5.06
CA ALA A 6 -0.39 15.60 6.14
C ALA A 6 -1.53 16.56 5.79
N TYR A 7 -2.76 16.17 6.12
CA TYR A 7 -3.92 17.04 6.03
C TYR A 7 -4.78 16.87 7.29
N GLY A 8 -4.74 17.88 8.16
CA GLY A 8 -5.35 17.79 9.48
C GLY A 8 -4.78 16.60 10.27
N PRO A 9 -5.63 15.71 10.83
CA PRO A 9 -5.19 14.60 11.67
C PRO A 9 -4.75 13.35 10.87
N VAL A 10 -4.53 13.47 9.55
CA VAL A 10 -4.24 12.33 8.68
C VAL A 10 -2.87 12.50 8.03
N HIS A 11 -2.00 11.50 8.18
CA HIS A 11 -0.81 11.31 7.37
C HIS A 11 -1.15 10.39 6.20
N VAL A 12 -0.83 10.81 4.98
CA VAL A 12 -1.09 10.03 3.77
C VAL A 12 0.24 9.76 3.07
N ALA A 13 0.58 8.49 2.88
CA ALA A 13 1.69 8.06 2.04
C ALA A 13 1.16 7.47 0.72
N VAL A 14 1.64 7.99 -0.41
CA VAL A 14 1.24 7.55 -1.75
C VAL A 14 2.38 6.76 -2.38
N LEU A 15 2.14 5.47 -2.62
CA LEU A 15 3.05 4.54 -3.27
C LEU A 15 2.82 4.50 -4.77
N SER A 16 3.87 4.16 -5.52
CA SER A 16 3.74 3.83 -6.93
C SER A 16 3.69 2.32 -7.12
N SER A 17 2.53 1.78 -7.50
CA SER A 17 2.41 0.35 -7.84
C SER A 17 3.02 -0.05 -9.19
N GLU A 18 3.35 0.91 -10.05
CA GLU A 18 3.90 0.64 -11.40
C GLU A 18 5.43 0.71 -11.44
N HIS A 19 6.08 1.00 -10.31
CA HIS A 19 7.54 1.03 -10.19
C HIS A 19 7.98 -0.11 -9.28
N ARG A 20 9.26 -0.48 -9.40
CA ARG A 20 9.89 -1.50 -8.58
C ARG A 20 9.73 -1.16 -7.10
N PRO A 21 9.18 -2.04 -6.24
CA PRO A 21 8.95 -1.74 -4.84
C PRO A 21 10.23 -1.35 -4.07
N GLU A 22 11.35 -1.97 -4.39
CA GLU A 22 12.67 -1.73 -3.78
C GLU A 22 13.16 -0.29 -3.93
N ASP A 23 12.74 0.42 -4.97
CA ASP A 23 13.12 1.82 -5.19
C ASP A 23 12.46 2.74 -4.14
N GLN A 24 11.40 2.26 -3.47
CA GLN A 24 10.53 3.05 -2.60
C GLN A 24 10.62 2.61 -1.13
N ILE A 25 11.13 1.40 -0.83
CA ILE A 25 11.15 0.82 0.52
C ILE A 25 11.85 1.74 1.52
N ASN A 26 13.06 2.21 1.22
CA ASN A 26 13.82 3.06 2.15
C ASN A 26 13.11 4.39 2.42
N TRP A 27 12.47 4.95 1.39
CA TRP A 27 11.67 6.16 1.53
C TRP A 27 10.46 5.90 2.44
N LEU A 28 9.71 4.81 2.20
CA LEU A 28 8.51 4.48 2.96
C LEU A 28 8.81 4.23 4.45
N VAL A 29 9.87 3.47 4.74
CA VAL A 29 10.32 3.23 6.12
C VAL A 29 10.69 4.55 6.81
N THR A 30 11.39 5.43 6.09
CA THR A 30 11.79 6.74 6.62
C THR A 30 10.59 7.65 6.86
N ASP A 31 9.61 7.65 5.96
CA ASP A 31 8.40 8.45 6.07
C ASP A 31 7.53 8.00 7.25
N LEU A 32 7.21 6.72 7.32
CA LEU A 32 6.34 6.16 8.35
C LEU A 32 6.96 6.22 9.75
N SER A 33 8.28 6.08 9.87
CA SER A 33 8.97 6.22 11.17
C SER A 33 8.99 7.65 11.74
N ARG A 34 8.65 8.65 10.92
CA ARG A 34 8.57 10.07 11.33
C ARG A 34 7.15 10.51 11.68
N VAL A 35 6.15 9.65 11.52
CA VAL A 35 4.76 9.98 11.84
C VAL A 35 4.63 10.23 13.35
N ASN A 36 4.21 11.44 13.70
CA ASN A 36 3.80 11.77 15.06
C ASN A 36 2.30 11.48 15.22
N ARG A 37 1.94 10.35 15.82
CA ARG A 37 0.55 9.93 16.00
C ARG A 37 -0.26 10.82 16.95
N ASP A 38 0.36 11.65 17.78
CA ASP A 38 -0.38 12.65 18.57
C ASP A 38 -0.91 13.78 17.68
N ALA A 39 -0.21 14.09 16.59
CA ALA A 39 -0.60 15.14 15.63
C ALA A 39 -1.44 14.57 14.47
N THR A 40 -1.03 13.42 13.93
CA THR A 40 -1.71 12.71 12.84
C THR A 40 -2.02 11.28 13.29
N PRO A 41 -3.09 11.07 14.09
CA PRO A 41 -3.44 9.76 14.61
C PRO A 41 -3.84 8.75 13.53
N TRP A 42 -4.28 9.22 12.37
CA TRP A 42 -4.66 8.38 11.23
C TRP A 42 -3.54 8.31 10.21
N VAL A 43 -3.12 7.10 9.87
CA VAL A 43 -2.12 6.82 8.83
C VAL A 43 -2.77 6.05 7.69
N VAL A 44 -2.79 6.67 6.51
CA VAL A 44 -3.37 6.11 5.30
C VAL A 44 -2.27 5.86 4.28
N VAL A 45 -2.27 4.69 3.66
CA VAL A 45 -1.46 4.41 2.49
C VAL A 45 -2.33 4.31 1.24
N ALA A 46 -1.92 4.93 0.15
CA ALA A 46 -2.61 4.87 -1.12
C ALA A 46 -1.70 4.31 -2.22
N ALA A 47 -2.26 3.48 -3.10
CA ALA A 47 -1.59 2.97 -4.30
C ALA A 47 -2.60 2.79 -5.44
N HIS A 48 -2.15 2.67 -6.70
CA HIS A 48 -3.09 2.40 -7.79
C HIS A 48 -3.50 0.92 -7.83
N ARG A 49 -2.55 -0.01 -8.01
CA ARG A 49 -2.84 -1.46 -7.98
C ARG A 49 -2.96 -1.98 -6.55
N PRO A 50 -3.87 -2.93 -6.30
CA PRO A 50 -4.17 -3.43 -4.96
C PRO A 50 -3.09 -4.35 -4.39
N LEU A 51 -2.86 -4.25 -3.07
CA LEU A 51 -2.14 -5.28 -2.30
C LEU A 51 -3.02 -6.51 -2.08
N TYR A 52 -4.33 -6.32 -1.93
CA TYR A 52 -5.29 -7.41 -1.76
C TYR A 52 -6.36 -7.28 -2.84
N VAL A 53 -6.49 -8.31 -3.66
CA VAL A 53 -7.43 -8.34 -4.78
C VAL A 53 -8.19 -9.66 -4.79
N SER A 54 -9.49 -9.60 -5.01
CA SER A 54 -10.29 -10.77 -5.37
C SER A 54 -10.40 -10.84 -6.90
N SER A 55 -9.31 -11.23 -7.55
CA SER A 55 -9.24 -11.45 -9.01
C SER A 55 -9.03 -12.92 -9.31
N VAL A 56 -9.78 -13.45 -10.28
CA VAL A 56 -9.61 -14.81 -10.80
C VAL A 56 -8.68 -14.88 -12.00
N ASP A 57 -8.30 -13.73 -12.55
CA ASP A 57 -7.38 -13.61 -13.68
C ASP A 57 -5.94 -13.64 -13.15
N ALA A 58 -5.48 -14.85 -12.81
CA ALA A 58 -4.07 -15.16 -12.66
C ALA A 58 -3.64 -15.86 -13.95
N ASP A 59 -3.22 -15.12 -14.97
CA ASP A 59 -2.29 -15.70 -15.93
C ASP A 59 -0.88 -15.56 -15.35
N PRO A 60 -0.32 -16.60 -14.70
CA PRO A 60 1.02 -16.52 -14.12
C PRO A 60 2.12 -16.31 -15.17
N ALA A 61 1.83 -16.48 -16.46
CA ALA A 61 2.79 -16.20 -17.53
C ALA A 61 2.87 -14.70 -17.88
N SER A 62 1.87 -13.90 -17.51
CA SER A 62 1.81 -12.47 -17.84
C SER A 62 2.82 -11.63 -17.06
N GLY A 63 3.22 -12.05 -15.84
CA GLY A 63 4.16 -11.34 -14.97
C GLY A 63 3.65 -9.97 -14.47
N ASP A 64 2.67 -9.38 -15.13
CA ASP A 64 2.00 -8.11 -14.84
C ASP A 64 0.52 -8.27 -14.46
N GLY A 65 0.04 -9.51 -14.38
CA GLY A 65 -1.29 -9.86 -13.90
C GLY A 65 -1.51 -9.45 -12.44
N ASP A 66 -2.75 -9.10 -12.11
CA ASP A 66 -3.09 -8.45 -10.83
C ASP A 66 -2.68 -9.27 -9.62
N ASN A 67 -2.81 -10.59 -9.68
CA ASN A 67 -2.41 -11.48 -8.59
C ASN A 67 -0.89 -11.49 -8.38
N THR A 68 -0.10 -11.53 -9.47
CA THR A 68 1.37 -11.49 -9.41
C THR A 68 1.87 -10.15 -8.86
N VAL A 69 1.28 -9.04 -9.32
CA VAL A 69 1.64 -7.71 -8.79
C VAL A 69 1.22 -7.57 -7.34
N ALA A 70 0.01 -8.01 -6.97
CA ALA A 70 -0.45 -7.98 -5.59
C ALA A 70 0.46 -8.80 -4.66
N ASP A 71 0.90 -9.99 -5.07
CA ASP A 71 1.88 -10.80 -4.33
C ASP A 71 3.19 -10.05 -4.12
N GLY A 72 3.73 -9.41 -5.16
CA GLY A 72 4.96 -8.62 -5.08
C GLY A 72 4.82 -7.40 -4.16
N LEU A 73 3.70 -6.68 -4.24
CA LEU A 73 3.42 -5.53 -3.38
C LEU A 73 3.23 -5.95 -1.92
N ARG A 74 2.52 -7.05 -1.65
CA ARG A 74 2.40 -7.61 -0.29
C ARG A 74 3.77 -8.04 0.23
N ALA A 75 4.55 -8.78 -0.57
CA ALA A 75 5.90 -9.20 -0.21
C ALA A 75 6.82 -8.02 0.18
N ALA A 76 6.72 -6.91 -0.55
CA ALA A 76 7.59 -5.75 -0.33
C ALA A 76 7.13 -4.82 0.81
N PHE A 77 5.82 -4.62 0.97
CA PHE A 77 5.30 -3.52 1.80
C PHE A 77 4.52 -3.96 3.03
N GLU A 78 3.89 -5.14 3.04
CA GLU A 78 2.93 -5.50 4.09
C GLU A 78 3.53 -5.45 5.51
N ASP A 79 4.72 -6.00 5.70
CA ASP A 79 5.42 -5.99 6.99
C ASP A 79 5.77 -4.55 7.44
N ILE A 80 6.09 -3.66 6.49
CA ILE A 80 6.38 -2.24 6.76
C ILE A 80 5.11 -1.54 7.21
N LEU A 81 3.99 -1.76 6.49
CA LEU A 81 2.70 -1.15 6.81
C LEU A 81 2.17 -1.64 8.17
N TYR A 82 2.34 -2.93 8.45
CA TYR A 82 1.95 -3.53 9.72
C TYR A 82 2.79 -3.00 10.89
N ALA A 83 4.12 -2.96 10.74
CA ALA A 83 5.02 -2.42 11.77
C ALA A 83 4.77 -0.93 12.05
N ALA A 84 4.31 -0.18 11.05
CA ALA A 84 3.92 1.21 11.19
C ALA A 84 2.48 1.41 11.68
N GLU A 85 1.71 0.33 11.94
CA GLU A 85 0.30 0.34 12.36
C GLU A 85 -0.62 1.12 11.41
N VAL A 86 -0.42 1.00 10.09
CA VAL A 86 -1.24 1.70 9.08
C VAL A 86 -2.72 1.37 9.26
N ASP A 87 -3.57 2.41 9.35
CA ASP A 87 -4.99 2.27 9.66
C ASP A 87 -5.83 1.87 8.44
N LEU A 88 -5.44 2.33 7.26
CA LEU A 88 -6.18 2.11 6.01
C LEU A 88 -5.25 2.10 4.80
N VAL A 89 -5.45 1.11 3.92
CA VAL A 89 -4.85 1.08 2.58
C VAL A 89 -5.95 1.30 1.54
N LEU A 90 -5.83 2.36 0.73
CA LEU A 90 -6.76 2.68 -0.36
C LEU A 90 -6.12 2.36 -1.70
N THR A 91 -6.83 1.59 -2.52
CA THR A 91 -6.34 1.19 -3.84
C THR A 91 -7.42 1.34 -4.90
N GLY A 92 -7.00 1.40 -6.17
CA GLY A 92 -7.87 1.54 -7.33
C GLY A 92 -7.68 0.36 -8.28
N HIS A 93 -7.44 0.67 -9.56
CA HIS A 93 -7.21 -0.27 -10.67
C HIS A 93 -8.43 -1.13 -11.03
N HIS A 94 -9.03 -1.82 -10.07
CA HIS A 94 -10.29 -2.53 -10.25
C HIS A 94 -11.46 -1.56 -10.21
N HIS A 95 -12.30 -1.57 -11.24
CA HIS A 95 -13.50 -0.73 -11.34
C HIS A 95 -14.68 -1.33 -10.55
N SER A 96 -14.43 -1.68 -9.29
CA SER A 96 -15.42 -2.18 -8.34
C SER A 96 -15.04 -1.76 -6.92
N TYR A 97 -15.97 -1.88 -5.98
CA TYR A 97 -15.69 -1.63 -4.56
C TYR A 97 -15.49 -2.95 -3.83
N GLN A 98 -14.36 -3.06 -3.13
CA GLN A 98 -14.02 -4.19 -2.27
C GLN A 98 -13.52 -3.67 -0.92
N ARG A 99 -13.84 -4.38 0.17
CA ARG A 99 -13.36 -4.06 1.52
C ARG A 99 -13.07 -5.35 2.28
N THR A 100 -11.90 -5.42 2.88
CA THR A 100 -11.48 -6.55 3.71
C THR A 100 -11.83 -6.30 5.18
N CYS A 101 -11.74 -7.34 6.01
CA CYS A 101 -11.49 -7.15 7.44
C CYS A 101 -10.07 -6.61 7.66
N SER A 102 -9.69 -6.36 8.93
CA SER A 102 -8.27 -6.18 9.26
C SER A 102 -7.53 -7.47 8.91
N LEU A 103 -6.44 -7.35 8.17
CA LEU A 103 -5.67 -8.47 7.63
C LEU A 103 -4.18 -8.22 7.85
N TYR A 104 -3.50 -9.32 8.11
CA TYR A 104 -2.05 -9.46 8.10
C TYR A 104 -1.78 -10.95 7.90
N ARG A 105 -0.82 -11.30 7.05
CA ARG A 105 -0.50 -12.68 6.71
C ARG A 105 0.43 -13.37 7.72
#